data_AF-A0A956E0H0-F1
#
_entry.id   AF-A0A956E0H0-F1
#
_cell.length_a   1.000
_cell.length_b   1.000
_cell.length_c   1.000
_cell.angle_alpha   90.00
_cell.angle_beta   90.00
_cell.angle_gamma   90.00
#
_symmetry.space_group_name_H-M   'P 1'
#
loop_
_entity.id
_entity.type
_entity.pdbx_description
1 polymer ?
#
loop_
_entity_poly.entity_id
_entity_poly.type
_entity_poly.pdbx_seq_one_letter_code
_entity_poly.pdbx_strand_id
1 'polypeptide(L)'
;MQFREDYRTWCRRLGIKPRWGAVGSHKSIAIVERFWRSMKAECCRRAFMPLRLPAVQAELDCYAAWFRLHRPHQALKGITPEERRADELPNVVRLEPRPRMPIRGDPERVRRVSSVELRAERFAGREHLPVMHLEAA
;
A
#
# COMPACT_ATOMS: atom_id res chain seq x y z
N MET A 1 5.92 -21.62 27.26
CA MET A 1 5.78 -20.38 26.46
C MET A 1 4.31 -19.95 26.51
N GLN A 2 3.96 -19.10 27.48
CA GLN A 2 2.59 -18.73 27.89
C GLN A 2 1.78 -18.05 26.77
N PHE A 3 2.46 -17.32 25.89
CA PHE A 3 1.88 -16.56 24.76
C PHE A 3 1.04 -17.41 23.78
N ARG A 4 1.26 -18.72 23.70
CA ARG A 4 0.64 -19.58 22.67
C ARG A 4 -0.77 -20.03 23.05
N GLU A 5 -1.06 -20.18 24.35
CA GLU A 5 -2.36 -20.64 24.84
C GLU A 5 -3.36 -19.50 24.93
N ASP A 6 -2.94 -18.35 25.47
CA ASP A 6 -3.76 -17.14 25.51
C ASP A 6 -4.17 -16.71 24.09
N TYR A 7 -3.23 -16.74 23.14
CA TYR A 7 -3.51 -16.48 21.73
C TYR A 7 -4.52 -17.46 21.13
N ARG A 8 -4.39 -18.78 21.40
CA ARG A 8 -5.36 -19.78 20.94
C ARG A 8 -6.74 -19.58 21.54
N THR A 9 -6.82 -19.18 22.80
CA THR A 9 -8.09 -18.88 23.49
C THR A 9 -8.74 -17.64 22.89
N TRP A 10 -7.97 -16.58 22.64
CA TRP A 10 -8.44 -15.38 21.95
C TRP A 10 -8.94 -15.68 20.54
N CYS A 11 -8.18 -16.44 19.74
CA CYS A 11 -8.62 -16.86 18.41
C CYS A 11 -9.94 -17.66 18.45
N ARG A 12 -10.07 -18.62 19.38
CA ARG A 12 -11.30 -19.40 19.56
C ARG A 12 -12.50 -18.52 19.90
N ARG A 13 -12.33 -17.54 20.80
CA ARG A 13 -13.39 -16.58 21.16
C ARG A 13 -13.87 -15.76 19.98
N LEU A 14 -12.99 -15.47 19.01
CA LEU A 14 -13.32 -14.71 17.81
C LEU A 14 -13.70 -15.60 16.60
N GLY A 15 -13.77 -16.92 16.76
CA GLY A 15 -14.02 -17.85 15.64
C GLY A 15 -12.89 -17.89 14.61
N ILE A 16 -11.68 -17.42 14.96
CA ILE A 16 -10.52 -17.37 14.08
C ILE A 16 -9.75 -18.69 14.18
N LYS A 17 -9.43 -19.30 13.03
CA LYS A 17 -8.56 -20.49 12.96
C LYS A 17 -7.09 -20.07 12.86
N PRO A 18 -6.27 -20.23 13.91
CA PRO A 18 -4.86 -19.83 13.85
C PRO A 18 -4.08 -20.72 12.87
N ARG A 19 -3.21 -20.09 12.08
CA ARG A 19 -2.27 -20.77 11.18
C ARG A 19 -0.85 -20.34 11.54
N TRP A 20 0.07 -21.30 11.54
CA TRP A 20 1.48 -21.05 11.81
C TRP A 20 2.28 -21.21 10.53
N GLY A 21 3.28 -20.36 10.35
CA GLY A 21 4.26 -20.56 9.28
C GLY A 21 5.00 -21.87 9.48
N ALA A 22 5.29 -22.58 8.39
CA ALA A 22 6.16 -23.74 8.45
C ALA A 22 7.58 -23.26 8.81
N VAL A 23 8.20 -23.90 9.80
CA VAL A 23 9.58 -23.59 10.21
C VAL A 23 10.51 -23.75 9.00
N GLY A 24 11.36 -22.76 8.74
CA GLY A 24 12.24 -22.73 7.55
C GLY A 24 11.56 -22.33 6.24
N SER A 25 10.24 -22.09 6.23
CA SER A 25 9.50 -21.67 5.03
C SER A 25 9.23 -20.17 5.01
N HIS A 26 10.11 -19.45 4.31
CA HIS A 26 10.03 -18.01 4.07
C HIS A 26 8.70 -17.58 3.40
N LYS A 27 8.08 -18.46 2.59
CA LYS A 27 6.85 -18.14 1.86
C LYS A 27 5.67 -17.80 2.78
N SER A 28 5.64 -18.36 3.98
CA SER A 28 4.51 -18.21 4.91
C SER A 28 4.39 -16.81 5.52
N ILE A 29 5.49 -16.05 5.53
CA ILE A 29 5.56 -14.70 6.11
C ILE A 29 6.07 -13.64 5.12
N ALA A 30 6.44 -14.04 3.90
CA ALA A 30 7.03 -13.17 2.87
C ALA A 30 6.23 -11.88 2.59
N ILE A 31 4.90 -11.89 2.74
CA ILE A 31 4.07 -10.68 2.59
C ILE A 31 4.37 -9.68 3.70
N VAL A 32 4.38 -10.13 4.95
CA VAL A 32 4.67 -9.31 6.13
C VAL A 32 6.12 -8.83 6.10
N GLU A 33 7.07 -9.70 5.73
CA GLU A 33 8.47 -9.31 5.56
C GLU A 33 8.66 -8.22 4.51
N ARG A 34 7.95 -8.32 3.38
CA ARG A 34 7.98 -7.30 2.33
C ARG A 34 7.43 -5.97 2.84
N PHE A 35 6.34 -5.98 3.61
CA PHE A 35 5.81 -4.78 4.25
C PHE A 35 6.87 -4.13 5.16
N TRP A 36 7.47 -4.88 6.09
CA TRP A 36 8.49 -4.34 6.99
C TRP A 36 9.72 -3.80 6.23
N ARG A 37 10.12 -4.47 5.15
CA ARG A 37 11.22 -4.00 4.31
C ARG A 37 10.88 -2.66 3.64
N SER A 38 9.67 -2.53 3.09
CA SER A 38 9.18 -1.26 2.52
C SER A 38 9.10 -0.17 3.57
N MET A 39 8.51 -0.44 4.74
CA MET A 39 8.40 0.52 5.83
C MET A 39 9.76 1.05 6.28
N LYS A 40 10.73 0.15 6.49
CA LYS A 40 12.09 0.56 6.86
C LYS A 40 12.75 1.41 5.76
N ALA A 41 12.51 1.10 4.48
CA ALA A 41 13.11 1.79 3.35
C ALA A 41 12.49 3.16 3.06
N GLU A 42 11.18 3.26 3.17
CA GLU A 42 10.39 4.40 2.73
C GLU A 42 10.08 5.35 3.88
N CYS A 43 10.01 4.85 5.12
CA CYS A 43 9.76 5.64 6.32
C CYS A 43 11.01 5.73 7.20
N CYS A 44 11.45 4.66 7.86
CA CYS A 44 12.50 4.75 8.90
C CYS A 44 13.86 5.28 8.40
N ARG A 45 14.19 5.09 7.12
CA ARG A 45 15.44 5.61 6.53
C ARG A 45 15.30 6.97 5.86
N ARG A 46 14.08 7.50 5.70
CA ARG A 46 13.79 8.75 4.97
C ARG A 46 13.15 9.82 5.84
N ALA A 47 12.53 9.42 6.95
CA ALA A 47 11.96 10.32 7.94
C ALA A 47 12.92 10.44 9.13
N PHE A 48 12.96 11.63 9.74
CA PHE A 48 13.54 11.78 11.07
C PHE A 48 12.65 11.02 12.06
N MET A 49 13.15 9.91 12.59
CA MET A 49 12.42 9.12 13.56
C MET A 49 12.46 9.80 14.94
N PRO A 50 11.31 10.15 15.52
CA PRO A 50 11.27 10.75 16.85
C PRO A 50 11.86 9.81 17.92
N LEU A 51 12.30 10.36 19.04
CA LEU A 51 12.79 9.56 20.18
C LEU A 51 11.67 9.15 21.14
N ARG A 52 10.55 9.91 21.15
CA ARG A 52 9.40 9.63 22.01
C ARG A 52 8.53 8.56 21.38
N LEU A 53 8.24 7.49 22.13
CA LEU A 53 7.44 6.37 21.64
C LEU A 53 6.09 6.78 21.03
N PRO A 54 5.29 7.71 21.61
CA PRO A 54 4.04 8.15 20.97
C PRO A 54 4.25 8.83 19.63
N ALA A 55 5.36 9.57 19.46
CA ALA A 55 5.66 10.23 18.21
C ALA A 55 6.17 9.24 17.15
N VAL A 56 6.93 8.22 17.56
CA VAL A 56 7.26 7.08 16.67
C VAL A 56 5.98 6.38 16.20
N GLN A 57 5.06 6.09 17.12
CA GLN A 57 3.79 5.46 16.78
C GLN A 57 3.01 6.29 15.75
N ALA A 58 2.92 7.61 15.95
CA ALA A 58 2.24 8.50 15.00
C ALA A 58 2.88 8.49 13.59
N GLU A 59 4.22 8.43 13.49
CA GLU A 59 4.90 8.28 12.19
C GLU A 59 4.60 6.93 11.54
N LEU A 60 4.61 5.84 12.31
CA LEU A 60 4.31 4.51 11.80
C LEU A 60 2.85 4.37 11.37
N ASP A 61 1.92 4.95 12.11
CA ASP A 61 0.49 4.98 11.78
C ASP A 61 0.25 5.78 10.49
N CYS A 62 0.95 6.91 10.34
CA CYS A 62 0.87 7.71 9.13
C CYS A 62 1.42 6.95 7.91
N TYR A 63 2.57 6.27 8.05
CA TYR A 63 3.08 5.40 6.99
C TYR A 63 2.11 4.27 6.66
N ALA A 64 1.55 3.59 7.66
CA ALA A 64 0.62 2.49 7.45
C ALA A 64 -0.65 2.95 6.73
N ALA A 65 -1.17 4.13 7.06
CA ALA A 65 -2.29 4.75 6.36
C ALA A 65 -1.94 5.04 4.91
N TRP A 66 -0.79 5.70 4.65
CA TRP A 66 -0.34 5.98 3.28
C TRP A 66 -0.10 4.70 2.46
N PHE A 67 0.55 3.69 3.05
CA PHE A 67 0.80 2.40 2.41
C PHE A 67 -0.50 1.72 1.99
N ARG A 68 -1.54 1.81 2.83
CA ARG A 68 -2.86 1.23 2.59
C ARG A 68 -3.66 1.99 1.53
N LEU A 69 -3.62 3.32 1.55
CA LEU A 69 -4.54 4.18 0.81
C LEU A 69 -3.98 4.76 -0.49
N HIS A 70 -2.66 4.93 -0.59
CA HIS A 70 -2.07 5.74 -1.67
C HIS A 70 -0.89 5.06 -2.36
N ARG A 71 -0.14 4.20 -1.67
CA ARG A 71 1.05 3.56 -2.25
C ARG A 71 0.66 2.55 -3.33
N PRO A 72 1.11 2.71 -4.58
CA PRO A 72 0.89 1.71 -5.63
C PRO A 72 1.67 0.42 -5.35
N HIS A 73 1.07 -0.74 -5.59
CA HIS A 73 1.71 -2.04 -5.35
C HIS A 73 1.92 -2.83 -6.63
N GLN A 74 3.18 -3.15 -6.95
CA GLN A 74 3.52 -3.97 -8.12
C GLN A 74 2.81 -5.34 -8.12
N ALA A 75 2.75 -6.00 -6.96
CA ALA A 75 2.06 -7.29 -6.81
C ALA A 75 0.53 -7.19 -7.03
N LEU A 76 -0.03 -5.98 -6.95
CA LEU A 76 -1.43 -5.68 -7.19
C LEU A 76 -1.63 -4.93 -8.52
N LYS A 77 -0.66 -4.92 -9.42
CA LYS A 77 -0.73 -4.19 -10.71
C LYS A 77 -1.00 -2.68 -10.55
N GLY A 78 -0.49 -2.09 -9.49
CA GLY A 78 -0.53 -0.65 -9.25
C GLY A 78 -1.67 -0.18 -8.35
N ILE A 79 -2.69 -0.99 -8.08
CA ILE A 79 -3.73 -0.61 -7.11
C ILE A 79 -3.20 -0.69 -5.67
N THR A 80 -3.88 0.00 -4.77
CA THR A 80 -3.59 0.05 -3.34
C THR A 80 -4.20 -1.16 -2.62
N PRO A 81 -3.72 -1.50 -1.41
CA PRO A 81 -4.33 -2.55 -0.60
C PRO A 81 -5.79 -2.26 -0.26
N GLU A 82 -6.17 -0.99 -0.09
CA GLU A 82 -7.55 -0.62 0.17
C GLU A 82 -8.44 -0.87 -1.05
N GLU A 83 -8.02 -0.44 -2.24
CA GLU A 83 -8.76 -0.67 -3.49
C GLU A 83 -8.93 -2.18 -3.76
N ARG A 84 -7.92 -3.00 -3.44
CA ARG A 84 -8.02 -4.45 -3.59
C ARG A 84 -9.01 -5.10 -2.62
N ARG A 85 -9.22 -4.48 -1.45
CA ARG A 85 -10.16 -4.95 -0.42
C ARG A 85 -11.58 -4.50 -0.75
N ALA A 86 -11.74 -3.31 -1.31
CA ALA A 86 -13.04 -2.81 -1.73
C ALA A 86 -13.66 -3.75 -2.77
N ASP A 87 -14.97 -3.98 -2.67
CA ASP A 87 -15.72 -4.79 -3.64
C ASP A 87 -15.87 -4.07 -5.00
N GLU A 88 -15.67 -2.75 -5.02
CA GLU A 88 -15.67 -1.92 -6.22
C GLU A 88 -14.29 -1.28 -6.41
N LEU A 89 -13.65 -1.61 -7.52
CA LEU A 89 -12.46 -0.89 -7.95
C LEU A 89 -12.86 0.51 -8.42
N PRO A 90 -12.07 1.55 -8.11
CA PRO A 90 -12.35 2.89 -8.60
C PRO A 90 -12.43 2.90 -10.13
N ASN A 91 -13.40 3.64 -10.66
CA ASN A 91 -13.55 3.83 -12.10
C ASN A 91 -12.47 4.80 -12.61
N VAL A 92 -11.23 4.30 -12.70
CA VAL A 92 -10.08 5.10 -13.12
C VAL A 92 -9.99 5.11 -14.64
N VAL A 93 -10.08 6.32 -15.22
CA VAL A 93 -9.81 6.54 -16.64
C VAL A 93 -8.29 6.62 -16.85
N ARG A 94 -7.75 5.73 -17.68
CA ARG A 94 -6.33 5.78 -18.06
C ARG A 94 -6.10 6.90 -19.06
N LEU A 95 -5.11 7.75 -18.81
CA LEU A 95 -4.63 8.73 -19.77
C LEU A 95 -3.61 8.08 -20.71
N GLU A 96 -3.81 8.17 -22.03
CA GLU A 96 -2.86 7.69 -23.05
C GLU A 96 -2.33 8.88 -23.87
N PRO A 97 -1.11 9.37 -23.56
CA PRO A 97 -0.52 10.51 -24.27
C PRO A 97 -0.02 10.18 -25.68
N ARG A 98 0.17 8.90 -26.03
CA ARG A 98 0.77 8.52 -27.32
C ARG A 98 -0.34 8.37 -28.39
N PRO A 99 -0.37 9.24 -29.43
CA PRO A 99 -1.50 9.29 -30.36
C PRO A 99 -1.74 7.98 -31.12
N ARG A 100 -0.68 7.25 -31.46
CA ARG A 100 -0.75 6.03 -32.27
C ARG A 100 -0.67 4.75 -31.45
N MET A 101 -0.62 4.83 -30.12
CA MET A 101 -0.54 3.62 -29.31
C MET A 101 -1.89 2.89 -29.33
N PRO A 102 -1.92 1.58 -29.65
CA PRO A 102 -3.14 0.80 -29.58
C PRO A 102 -3.69 0.79 -28.15
N ILE A 103 -4.98 1.06 -28.01
CA ILE A 103 -5.65 0.98 -26.72
C ILE A 103 -5.82 -0.51 -26.37
N ARG A 104 -5.14 -0.95 -25.31
CA ARG A 104 -5.38 -2.28 -24.71
C ARG A 104 -6.43 -2.18 -23.63
N GLY A 105 -7.42 -3.09 -23.65
CA GLY A 105 -8.52 -3.13 -22.70
C GLY A 105 -9.75 -2.38 -23.21
N ASP A 106 -10.62 -2.01 -22.28
CA ASP A 106 -11.84 -1.25 -22.53
C ASP A 106 -11.53 0.18 -23.02
N PRO A 107 -11.87 0.56 -24.26
CA PRO A 107 -11.65 1.90 -24.78
C PRO A 107 -12.39 3.00 -24.02
N GLU A 108 -13.54 2.71 -23.42
CA GLU A 108 -14.32 3.70 -22.66
C GLU A 108 -13.60 4.15 -21.38
N ARG A 109 -12.70 3.29 -20.87
CA ARG A 109 -11.83 3.59 -19.72
C ARG A 109 -10.50 4.24 -20.10
N VAL A 110 -10.36 4.73 -21.33
CA VAL A 110 -9.11 5.33 -21.82
C VAL A 110 -9.38 6.66 -22.49
N ARG A 111 -8.78 7.72 -21.96
CA ARG A 111 -8.82 9.07 -22.56
C ARG A 111 -7.49 9.35 -23.25
N ARG A 112 -7.55 9.61 -24.56
CA ARG A 112 -6.38 10.13 -25.30
C ARG A 112 -6.15 11.58 -24.93
N VAL A 113 -4.90 11.92 -24.67
CA VAL A 113 -4.44 13.27 -24.33
C VAL A 113 -3.17 13.57 -25.13
N SER A 114 -2.80 14.85 -25.25
CA SER A 114 -1.51 15.24 -25.85
C SER A 114 -0.38 15.20 -24.82
N SER A 115 -0.71 15.45 -23.56
CA SER A 115 0.22 15.65 -22.46
C SER A 115 -0.41 15.21 -21.13
N VAL A 116 0.43 14.81 -20.19
CA VAL A 116 0.03 14.45 -18.83
C VAL A 116 0.89 15.24 -17.85
N GLU A 117 0.26 15.86 -16.87
CA GLU A 117 0.95 16.48 -15.73
C GLU A 117 1.00 15.49 -14.57
N LEU A 118 2.18 15.32 -13.97
CA LEU A 118 2.33 14.57 -12.73
C LEU A 118 2.30 15.53 -11.55
N ARG A 119 1.27 15.43 -10.72
CA ARG A 119 1.17 16.18 -9.47
C ARG A 119 1.51 15.28 -8.29
N ALA A 120 2.35 15.78 -7.40
CA ALA A 120 2.81 15.06 -6.22
C ALA A 120 2.44 15.85 -4.96
N GLU A 121 1.49 15.32 -4.20
CA GLU A 121 1.10 15.85 -2.89
C GLU A 121 1.82 15.11 -1.77
N ARG A 122 1.77 15.68 -0.56
CA ARG A 122 2.43 15.11 0.63
C ARG A 122 1.39 14.63 1.61
N PHE A 123 1.35 13.32 1.85
CA PHE A 123 0.40 12.74 2.78
C PHE A 123 0.67 13.21 4.20
N ALA A 124 -0.32 13.86 4.81
CA ALA A 124 -0.21 14.48 6.14
C ALA A 124 1.05 15.35 6.31
N GLY A 125 1.44 16.09 5.26
CA GLY A 125 2.59 17.00 5.25
C GLY A 125 3.96 16.34 5.17
N ARG A 126 4.05 15.01 5.08
CA ARG A 126 5.34 14.28 5.08
C ARG A 126 5.93 14.16 3.68
N GLU A 127 7.15 14.66 3.50
CA GLU A 127 7.83 14.63 2.19
C GLU A 127 8.07 13.21 1.67
N HIS A 128 8.34 12.28 2.59
CA HIS A 128 8.68 10.89 2.26
C HIS A 128 7.45 10.03 1.89
N LEU A 129 6.23 10.58 1.99
CA LEU A 129 4.95 9.91 1.71
C LEU A 129 4.21 10.62 0.56
N PRO A 130 4.68 10.46 -0.69
CA PRO A 130 4.06 11.15 -1.83
C PRO A 130 2.73 10.53 -2.21
N VAL A 131 1.74 11.36 -2.55
CA VAL A 131 0.51 10.96 -3.23
C VAL A 131 0.60 11.47 -4.65
N MET A 132 0.58 10.55 -5.62
CA MET A 132 0.82 10.87 -7.03
C MET A 132 -0.50 10.90 -7.79
N HIS A 133 -0.72 11.97 -8.55
CA HIS A 133 -1.87 12.17 -9.42
C HIS A 133 -1.40 12.43 -10.85
N LEU A 134 -2.11 11.86 -11.82
CA LEU A 134 -1.90 12.12 -13.24
C LEU A 134 -3.10 12.87 -13.79
N GLU A 135 -2.86 14.06 -14.34
CA GLU A 135 -3.89 14.91 -14.91
C GLU A 135 -3.63 15.16 -16.40
N ALA A 136 -4.69 15.39 -17.17
CA ALA A 136 -4.54 15.84 -18.54
C ALA A 136 -4.09 17.31 -18.53
N ALA A 137 -2.98 17.59 -19.20
CA ALA A 137 -2.45 18.94 -19.38
C ALA A 137 -2.96 19.57 -20.68
#